data_AF-A0A3D5P8I0-F1
#
_entry.id   AF-A0A3D5P8I0-F1
#
_cell.length_a   1.000
_cell.length_b   1.000
_cell.length_c   1.000
_cell.angle_alpha   90.00
_cell.angle_beta   90.00
_cell.angle_gamma   90.00
#
_symmetry.space_group_name_H-M   'P 1'
#
loop_
_entity.id
_entity.type
_entity.pdbx_description
1 polymer ?
#
loop_
_entity_poly.entity_id
_entity_poly.type
_entity_poly.pdbx_seq_one_letter_code
_entity_poly.pdbx_strand_id
1 'polypeptide(L)'
;MATHNFQIFDSNSSNMTTDASYANDTTRINGAQNHTIADPYSFNKSVHQATMMATAIAQYMSNNGISCDDTNLNNLISALTQTFVAMGMITYGDRAAHGLFGAADVGRMSLCAPQRTPSPATYTASGNGNLLGQYHYREVLISGYKNLDGTYFVNGFAPADTRDPFDVSPQAQKVVITNLPIGDSGCIGRAIYRSAADGNVGAEKFCGAIMDNTTTAFTDNMVDSQLGTNMPKVQGTAIPADVPESNTTGSSLDVSQIMGGVSSATFAGAPVPKVGQQLQIPFSLFNNADVKNISSATSANLKTVSEYGYYRILDGSGFIDSPFPKLAYEDYHPFMMLVIPVDGTRVLQTAFSLYQCGDIKQRLVYSSTRATSWYPKFDDYSTSQHWCIYADGRQHQWGTFSCPVTITSPYGNIFQYKNFEINLPIKMENNNPNYSSYYYVPSIHISANSPGNLIPASPRWGEPNIYCF
;
A
#
# COMPACT_ATOMS: atom_id res chain seq x y z
N MET A 1 -13.73 16.77 15.85
CA MET A 1 -13.10 15.49 16.22
C MET A 1 -14.11 14.72 17.04
N ALA A 2 -14.18 13.40 16.90
CA ALA A 2 -15.00 12.59 17.80
C ALA A 2 -14.43 12.69 19.23
N THR A 3 -15.30 12.55 20.22
CA THR A 3 -14.99 12.76 21.63
C THR A 3 -15.65 11.71 22.51
N HIS A 4 -15.12 11.52 23.72
CA HIS A 4 -15.77 10.78 24.79
C HIS A 4 -15.59 11.49 26.13
N ASN A 5 -16.51 11.26 27.06
CA ASN A 5 -16.46 11.83 28.41
C ASN A 5 -16.23 10.81 29.53
N PHE A 6 -16.00 9.53 29.20
CA PHE A 6 -15.63 8.51 30.17
C PHE A 6 -14.30 8.82 30.87
N GLN A 7 -14.31 8.76 32.20
CA GLN A 7 -13.15 9.04 33.05
C GLN A 7 -12.78 7.82 33.90
N ILE A 8 -11.50 7.75 34.28
CA ILE A 8 -10.97 6.72 35.17
C ILE A 8 -11.27 7.11 36.62
N PHE A 9 -11.92 6.23 37.37
CA PHE A 9 -12.19 6.42 38.80
C PHE A 9 -10.89 6.38 39.61
N ASP A 10 -10.65 7.30 40.55
CA ASP A 10 -9.38 7.43 41.29
C ASP A 10 -8.15 7.41 40.35
N SER A 11 -8.13 8.31 39.37
CA SER A 11 -7.08 8.37 38.33
C SER A 11 -5.65 8.52 38.85
N ASN A 12 -5.49 9.01 40.09
CA ASN A 12 -4.21 9.17 40.76
C ASN A 12 -3.79 7.94 41.59
N SER A 13 -4.61 6.88 41.57
CA SER A 13 -4.37 5.63 42.29
C SER A 13 -4.10 5.80 43.79
N SER A 14 -4.72 6.83 44.40
CA SER A 14 -4.36 7.29 45.74
C SER A 14 -5.15 6.60 46.85
N ASN A 15 -6.32 6.06 46.54
CA ASN A 15 -7.26 5.49 47.51
C ASN A 15 -7.67 4.07 47.13
N MET A 16 -6.72 3.24 46.69
CA MET A 16 -6.96 1.84 46.32
C MET A 16 -5.86 0.92 46.85
N THR A 17 -6.17 -0.37 46.97
CA THR A 17 -5.17 -1.37 47.38
C THR A 17 -4.15 -1.64 46.27
N THR A 18 -2.98 -2.20 46.63
CA THR A 18 -1.92 -2.56 45.66
C THR A 18 -2.33 -3.77 44.82
N ASP A 19 -1.72 -3.94 43.64
CA ASP A 19 -2.01 -5.12 42.79
C ASP A 19 -1.70 -6.45 43.49
N ALA A 20 -0.61 -6.50 44.25
CA ALA A 20 -0.20 -7.69 45.00
C ALA A 20 -1.22 -8.05 46.10
N SER A 21 -1.75 -7.04 46.81
CA SER A 21 -2.79 -7.22 47.81
C SER A 21 -4.13 -7.60 47.16
N TYR A 22 -4.50 -6.95 46.05
CA TYR A 22 -5.75 -7.18 45.34
C TYR A 22 -5.87 -8.58 44.74
N ALA A 23 -4.75 -9.12 44.23
CA ALA A 23 -4.71 -10.47 43.64
C ALA A 23 -5.22 -11.55 44.62
N ASN A 24 -4.94 -11.36 45.91
CA ASN A 24 -5.25 -12.30 46.99
C ASN A 24 -6.45 -11.86 47.85
N ASP A 25 -7.13 -10.77 47.49
CA ASP A 25 -8.24 -10.21 48.26
C ASP A 25 -9.45 -11.16 48.23
N THR A 26 -9.94 -11.54 49.42
CA THR A 26 -11.04 -12.50 49.56
C THR A 26 -12.40 -11.92 49.16
N THR A 27 -12.57 -10.59 49.23
CA THR A 27 -13.76 -9.87 48.76
C THR A 27 -13.82 -9.85 47.23
N ARG A 28 -12.68 -9.71 46.55
CA ARG A 28 -12.58 -9.87 45.09
C ARG A 28 -12.85 -11.32 44.67
N ILE A 29 -12.25 -12.29 45.38
CA ILE A 29 -12.34 -13.71 45.01
C ILE A 29 -13.74 -14.28 45.25
N ASN A 30 -14.31 -14.03 46.43
CA ASN A 30 -15.55 -14.69 46.89
C ASN A 30 -16.75 -13.75 46.97
N GLY A 31 -16.60 -12.48 46.57
CA GLY A 31 -17.58 -11.44 46.82
C GLY A 31 -17.59 -10.96 48.28
N ALA A 32 -18.32 -9.88 48.55
CA ALA A 32 -18.55 -9.41 49.91
C ALA A 32 -19.28 -10.48 50.73
N GLN A 33 -18.68 -10.92 51.84
CA GLN A 33 -19.25 -11.98 52.68
C GLN A 33 -20.32 -11.42 53.62
N ASN A 34 -21.32 -12.25 53.92
CA ASN A 34 -22.39 -11.86 54.84
C ASN A 34 -21.83 -11.52 56.23
N HIS A 35 -22.29 -10.42 56.84
CA HIS A 35 -21.80 -9.88 58.13
C HIS A 35 -20.32 -9.44 58.15
N THR A 36 -19.71 -9.16 57.00
CA THR A 36 -18.38 -8.55 56.93
C THR A 36 -18.44 -7.18 56.28
N ILE A 37 -17.67 -6.22 56.80
CA ILE A 37 -17.55 -4.88 56.20
C ILE A 37 -16.66 -5.01 54.96
N ALA A 38 -17.17 -4.58 53.80
CA ALA A 38 -16.39 -4.57 52.56
C ALA A 38 -15.22 -3.58 52.68
N ASP A 39 -14.01 -4.01 52.30
CA ASP A 39 -12.84 -3.13 52.29
C ASP A 39 -12.99 -2.05 51.20
N PRO A 40 -13.04 -0.75 51.57
CA PRO A 40 -13.16 0.33 50.60
C PRO A 40 -11.97 0.38 49.62
N TYR A 41 -10.76 -0.04 50.02
CA TYR A 41 -9.60 0.00 49.13
C TYR A 41 -9.67 -1.05 48.02
N SER A 42 -10.20 -2.24 48.32
CA SER A 42 -10.44 -3.30 47.34
C SER A 42 -11.64 -2.99 46.45
N PHE A 43 -12.68 -2.35 46.99
CA PHE A 43 -13.78 -1.83 46.18
C PHE A 43 -13.28 -0.77 45.18
N ASN A 44 -12.54 0.23 45.64
CA ASN A 44 -12.01 1.30 44.78
C ASN A 44 -11.10 0.74 43.67
N LYS A 45 -10.28 -0.27 43.98
CA LYS A 45 -9.45 -0.96 42.98
C LYS A 45 -10.28 -1.65 41.89
N SER A 46 -11.39 -2.28 42.26
CA SER A 46 -12.30 -2.94 41.32
C SER A 46 -12.97 -1.95 40.36
N VAL A 47 -13.45 -0.81 40.88
CA VAL A 47 -14.10 0.25 40.11
C VAL A 47 -13.09 0.96 39.21
N HIS A 48 -11.86 1.17 39.70
CA HIS A 48 -10.77 1.71 38.90
C HIS A 48 -10.47 0.82 37.68
N GLN A 49 -10.31 -0.50 37.85
CA GLN A 49 -10.07 -1.42 36.73
C GLN A 49 -11.22 -1.42 35.72
N ALA A 50 -12.47 -1.40 36.20
CA ALA A 50 -13.64 -1.34 35.33
C ALA A 50 -13.71 -0.04 34.51
N THR A 51 -13.48 1.11 35.16
CA THR A 51 -13.50 2.43 34.50
C THR A 51 -12.30 2.66 33.60
N MET A 52 -11.13 2.06 33.88
CA MET A 52 -9.99 2.02 32.94
C MET A 52 -10.36 1.30 31.64
N MET A 53 -10.97 0.12 31.73
CA MET A 53 -11.40 -0.61 30.54
C MET A 53 -12.48 0.16 29.76
N ALA A 54 -13.45 0.75 30.46
CA ALA A 54 -14.48 1.57 29.83
C ALA A 54 -13.89 2.80 29.11
N THR A 55 -12.94 3.49 29.75
CA THR A 55 -12.26 4.66 29.16
C THR A 55 -11.41 4.26 27.96
N ALA A 56 -10.69 3.13 28.02
CA ALA A 56 -9.90 2.63 26.91
C ALA A 56 -10.76 2.26 25.69
N ILE A 57 -11.91 1.62 25.92
CA ILE A 57 -12.89 1.29 24.88
C ILE A 57 -13.45 2.59 24.26
N ALA A 58 -13.81 3.57 25.08
CA ALA A 58 -14.32 4.86 24.61
C ALA A 58 -13.27 5.65 23.80
N GLN A 59 -12.00 5.64 24.24
CA GLN A 59 -10.89 6.24 23.51
C GLN A 59 -10.67 5.55 22.15
N TYR A 60 -10.79 4.22 22.11
CA TYR A 60 -10.73 3.47 20.85
C TYR A 60 -11.86 3.87 19.89
N MET A 61 -13.10 4.00 20.38
CA MET A 61 -14.23 4.48 19.57
C MET A 61 -14.01 5.89 19.03
N SER A 62 -13.54 6.80 19.90
CA SER A 62 -13.22 8.18 19.53
C SER A 62 -12.11 8.27 18.49
N ASN A 63 -11.07 7.44 18.59
CA ASN A 63 -10.01 7.34 17.58
C ASN A 63 -10.52 6.85 16.23
N ASN A 64 -11.56 6.01 16.23
CA ASN A 64 -12.25 5.55 15.03
C ASN A 64 -13.35 6.51 14.53
N GLY A 65 -13.39 7.74 15.06
CA GLY A 65 -14.30 8.78 14.59
C GLY A 65 -15.73 8.67 15.14
N ILE A 66 -15.96 7.83 16.15
CA ILE A 66 -17.28 7.62 16.75
C ILE A 66 -17.31 8.28 18.14
N SER A 67 -18.13 9.32 18.31
CA SER A 67 -18.34 9.93 19.63
C SER A 67 -19.16 9.03 20.53
N CYS A 68 -18.74 8.91 21.80
CA CYS A 68 -19.42 8.08 22.79
C CYS A 68 -19.44 8.78 24.16
N ASP A 69 -20.61 9.33 24.49
CA ASP A 69 -20.84 10.05 25.75
C ASP A 69 -21.81 9.28 26.64
N ASP A 70 -21.66 9.42 27.96
CA ASP A 70 -22.48 8.77 28.99
C ASP A 70 -23.95 9.26 29.05
N THR A 71 -24.30 10.29 28.28
CA THR A 71 -25.63 10.91 28.28
C THR A 71 -26.66 10.18 27.42
N ASN A 72 -26.24 9.31 26.48
CA ASN A 72 -27.15 8.64 25.56
C ASN A 72 -26.76 7.16 25.35
N LEU A 73 -27.44 6.28 26.10
CA LEU A 73 -27.24 4.84 26.06
C LEU A 73 -27.46 4.23 24.65
N ASN A 74 -28.43 4.73 23.87
CA ASN A 74 -28.70 4.19 22.53
C ASN A 74 -27.57 4.52 21.55
N ASN A 75 -26.99 5.72 21.67
CA ASN A 75 -25.81 6.09 20.90
C ASN A 75 -24.60 5.26 21.30
N LEU A 76 -24.42 5.01 22.60
CA LEU A 76 -23.35 4.16 23.12
C LEU A 76 -23.48 2.72 22.61
N ILE A 77 -24.68 2.13 22.63
CA ILE A 77 -24.95 0.79 22.08
C ILE A 77 -24.66 0.75 20.58
N SER A 78 -25.05 1.78 19.84
CA SER A 78 -24.79 1.87 18.39
C SER A 78 -23.31 1.98 18.07
N ALA A 79 -22.57 2.81 18.82
CA ALA A 79 -21.12 2.96 18.72
C ALA A 79 -20.40 1.65 19.02
N LEU A 80 -20.82 0.95 20.09
CA LEU A 80 -20.25 -0.31 20.51
C LEU A 80 -20.51 -1.42 19.48
N THR A 81 -21.72 -1.49 18.94
CA THR A 81 -22.08 -2.43 17.87
C THR A 81 -21.24 -2.21 16.62
N GLN A 82 -21.06 -0.97 16.18
CA GLN A 82 -20.22 -0.64 15.02
C GLN A 82 -18.74 -1.01 15.25
N THR A 83 -18.24 -0.78 16.45
CA THR A 83 -16.85 -1.07 16.84
C THR A 83 -16.55 -2.58 16.80
N PHE A 84 -17.46 -3.42 17.28
CA PHE A 84 -17.27 -4.88 17.27
C PHE A 84 -17.52 -5.51 15.89
N VAL A 85 -18.35 -4.89 15.04
CA VAL A 85 -18.53 -5.31 13.64
C VAL A 85 -17.28 -5.00 12.80
N ALA A 86 -16.57 -3.91 13.10
CA ALA A 86 -15.29 -3.58 12.45
C ALA A 86 -14.19 -4.63 12.69
N MET A 87 -14.24 -5.40 13.79
CA MET A 87 -13.29 -6.50 14.05
C MET A 87 -13.67 -7.82 13.36
N GLY A 88 -14.94 -8.00 12.98
CA GLY A 88 -15.43 -9.21 12.29
C GLY A 88 -15.44 -9.08 10.76
N MET A 89 -15.35 -7.86 10.25
CA MET A 89 -15.17 -7.57 8.84
C MET A 89 -13.71 -7.19 8.64
N ILE A 90 -12.86 -8.15 8.26
CA ILE A 90 -11.80 -7.82 7.29
C ILE A 90 -12.57 -7.32 6.08
N THR A 91 -12.87 -6.03 6.09
CA THR A 91 -13.80 -5.39 5.18
C THR A 91 -13.32 -5.73 3.79
N TYR A 92 -14.24 -6.10 2.90
CA TYR A 92 -13.94 -6.18 1.48
C TYR A 92 -13.21 -4.92 0.97
N GLY A 93 -13.34 -3.78 1.67
CA GLY A 93 -12.55 -2.57 1.52
C GLY A 93 -11.03 -2.72 1.74
N ASP A 94 -10.55 -3.51 2.70
CA ASP A 94 -9.10 -3.78 2.88
C ASP A 94 -8.58 -4.70 1.77
N ARG A 95 -9.36 -5.73 1.39
CA ARG A 95 -9.02 -6.58 0.23
C ARG A 95 -9.11 -5.82 -1.10
N ALA A 96 -10.04 -4.88 -1.23
CA ALA A 96 -10.16 -3.99 -2.37
C ALA A 96 -9.05 -2.94 -2.37
N ALA A 97 -8.66 -2.38 -1.22
CA ALA A 97 -7.50 -1.48 -1.10
C ALA A 97 -6.22 -2.22 -1.49
N HIS A 98 -6.02 -3.44 -0.98
CA HIS A 98 -4.92 -4.31 -1.37
C HIS A 98 -4.95 -4.75 -2.85
N GLY A 99 -6.13 -4.93 -3.43
CA GLY A 99 -6.31 -5.18 -4.87
C GLY A 99 -6.19 -3.94 -5.77
N LEU A 100 -6.38 -2.74 -5.21
CA LEU A 100 -6.28 -1.44 -5.88
C LEU A 100 -4.92 -0.76 -5.65
N PHE A 101 -3.96 -1.42 -5.00
CA PHE A 101 -2.56 -0.97 -4.95
C PHE A 101 -1.76 -1.27 -6.23
N GLY A 102 -2.43 -1.64 -7.33
CA GLY A 102 -1.79 -1.86 -8.63
C GLY A 102 -1.65 -0.63 -9.54
N ALA A 103 -2.30 0.49 -9.22
CA ALA A 103 -2.19 1.72 -10.01
C ALA A 103 -2.68 2.93 -9.19
N ALA A 104 -1.94 3.31 -8.16
CA ALA A 104 -1.97 4.73 -7.79
C ALA A 104 -1.30 5.46 -8.96
N ASP A 105 -2.08 6.29 -9.65
CA ASP A 105 -1.59 7.28 -10.61
C ASP A 105 -0.76 8.30 -9.81
N VAL A 106 0.47 7.92 -9.43
CA VAL A 106 1.52 8.90 -9.21
C VAL A 106 1.74 9.50 -10.59
N GLY A 107 1.03 10.60 -10.85
CA GLY A 107 1.16 11.37 -12.08
C GLY A 107 2.64 11.53 -12.43
N ARG A 108 2.94 11.64 -13.72
CA ARG A 108 4.29 11.68 -14.32
C ARG A 108 5.33 12.19 -13.32
N MET A 109 6.22 11.31 -12.84
CA MET A 109 7.29 11.69 -11.90
C MET A 109 8.01 12.90 -12.48
N SER A 110 7.83 14.07 -11.86
CA SER A 110 8.56 15.26 -12.24
C SER A 110 10.00 15.05 -11.79
N LEU A 111 10.99 15.44 -12.60
CA LEU A 111 12.42 15.30 -12.28
C LEU A 111 13.03 16.70 -12.17
N CYS A 112 13.77 16.96 -11.10
CA CYS A 112 14.69 18.07 -11.00
C CYS A 112 15.84 17.85 -11.96
N ALA A 113 16.11 18.86 -12.77
CA ALA A 113 17.28 18.87 -13.63
C ALA A 113 18.57 18.77 -12.77
N PRO A 114 19.66 18.23 -13.32
CA PRO A 114 20.97 18.30 -12.69
C PRO A 114 21.34 19.73 -12.31
N GLN A 115 22.04 19.89 -11.18
CA GLN A 115 22.48 21.20 -10.72
C GLN A 115 23.37 21.88 -11.77
N ARG A 116 23.11 23.16 -12.00
CA ARG A 116 23.89 24.02 -12.89
C ARG A 116 25.26 24.36 -12.29
N THR A 117 26.17 24.85 -13.12
CA THR A 117 27.42 25.44 -12.63
C THR A 117 27.11 26.62 -11.69
N PRO A 118 27.69 26.64 -10.47
CA PRO A 118 27.45 27.72 -9.50
C PRO A 118 27.93 29.09 -9.99
N SER A 119 27.26 30.16 -9.55
CA SER A 119 27.75 31.53 -9.76
C SER A 119 28.89 31.88 -8.80
N PRO A 120 29.83 32.77 -9.17
CA PRO A 120 31.03 33.00 -8.37
C PRO A 120 30.74 33.48 -6.93
N ALA A 121 31.29 32.76 -5.96
CA ALA A 121 31.38 33.23 -4.58
C ALA A 121 32.52 34.26 -4.41
N THR A 122 32.50 34.99 -3.29
CA THR A 122 33.55 35.96 -2.92
C THR A 122 34.49 35.35 -1.90
N TYR A 123 35.80 35.43 -2.13
CA TYR A 123 36.83 34.90 -1.24
C TYR A 123 37.74 36.02 -0.77
N THR A 124 37.89 36.16 0.54
CA THR A 124 38.67 37.24 1.14
C THR A 124 39.56 36.70 2.24
N ALA A 125 40.88 36.93 2.13
CA ALA A 125 41.81 36.67 3.23
C ALA A 125 41.51 37.62 4.40
N SER A 126 41.26 37.06 5.59
CA SER A 126 40.88 37.84 6.77
C SER A 126 41.16 37.09 8.07
N GLY A 127 41.64 37.84 9.08
CA GLY A 127 41.94 37.34 10.43
C GLY A 127 43.13 36.38 10.50
N ASN A 128 43.68 36.17 11.70
CA ASN A 128 44.81 35.26 11.91
C ASN A 128 44.39 33.79 11.66
N GLY A 129 45.21 33.04 10.93
CA GLY A 129 44.90 31.66 10.55
C GLY A 129 46.09 30.87 10.04
N ASN A 130 45.80 29.71 9.49
CA ASN A 130 46.79 28.71 9.11
C ASN A 130 47.18 28.75 7.63
N LEU A 131 46.51 29.58 6.81
CA LEU A 131 46.74 29.63 5.37
C LEU A 131 47.84 30.64 5.04
N LEU A 132 48.87 30.17 4.34
CA LEU A 132 50.06 30.93 3.99
C LEU A 132 50.50 30.52 2.58
N GLY A 133 50.22 31.38 1.60
CA GLY A 133 50.57 31.14 0.19
C GLY A 133 49.44 31.54 -0.74
N GLN A 134 49.61 31.30 -2.03
CA GLN A 134 48.55 31.49 -3.02
C GLN A 134 47.69 30.24 -3.13
N TYR A 135 46.37 30.42 -3.21
CA TYR A 135 45.41 29.33 -3.30
C TYR A 135 44.38 29.59 -4.38
N HIS A 136 43.98 28.50 -5.04
CA HIS A 136 42.89 28.46 -6.01
C HIS A 136 41.66 27.83 -5.35
N TYR A 137 40.54 28.56 -5.33
CA TYR A 137 39.28 28.09 -4.76
C TYR A 137 38.20 27.83 -5.82
N ARG A 138 37.37 26.82 -5.55
CA ARG A 138 36.14 26.53 -6.29
C ARG A 138 35.06 26.00 -5.36
N GLU A 139 33.81 26.27 -5.69
CA GLU A 139 32.64 25.69 -5.06
C GLU A 139 31.83 24.83 -6.02
N VAL A 140 31.15 23.83 -5.47
CA VAL A 140 30.34 22.89 -6.24
C VAL A 140 29.00 22.68 -5.56
N LEU A 141 27.93 22.73 -6.33
CA LEU A 141 26.58 22.39 -5.84
C LEU A 141 26.45 20.86 -5.73
N ILE A 142 25.89 20.40 -4.62
CA ILE A 142 25.66 18.98 -4.34
C ILE A 142 24.21 18.65 -4.70
N SER A 143 24.03 17.69 -5.61
CA SER A 143 22.72 17.16 -6.01
C SER A 143 22.35 15.98 -5.11
N GLY A 144 21.13 15.94 -4.59
CA GLY A 144 20.69 14.84 -3.76
C GLY A 144 19.43 15.12 -2.98
N TYR A 145 19.20 14.33 -1.93
CA TYR A 145 18.11 14.54 -0.99
C TYR A 145 18.51 14.08 0.41
N LYS A 146 17.81 14.61 1.43
CA LYS A 146 17.96 14.18 2.82
C LYS A 146 16.91 13.11 3.14
N ASN A 147 17.35 11.99 3.67
CA ASN A 147 16.49 10.93 4.16
C ASN A 147 15.81 11.34 5.49
N LEU A 148 14.68 10.70 5.79
CA LEU A 148 13.93 10.91 7.04
C LEU A 148 14.76 10.60 8.30
N ASP A 149 15.69 9.66 8.20
CA ASP A 149 16.64 9.32 9.27
C ASP A 149 17.75 10.36 9.48
N GLY A 150 17.73 11.45 8.69
CA GLY A 150 18.69 12.54 8.72
C GLY A 150 19.95 12.30 7.88
N THR A 151 20.11 11.13 7.26
CA THR A 151 21.23 10.84 6.36
C THR A 151 21.05 11.53 5.00
N TYR A 152 22.13 11.74 4.26
CA TYR A 152 22.08 12.36 2.93
C TYR A 152 22.33 11.32 1.83
N PHE A 153 21.47 11.31 0.82
CA PHE A 153 21.74 10.64 -0.44
C PHE A 153 22.32 11.67 -1.43
N VAL A 154 23.53 11.40 -1.92
CA VAL A 154 24.21 12.25 -2.91
C VAL A 154 24.12 11.57 -4.28
N ASN A 155 23.44 12.23 -5.22
CA ASN A 155 23.28 11.72 -6.60
C ASN A 155 24.26 12.36 -7.59
N GLY A 156 25.11 13.26 -7.12
CA GLY A 156 26.20 13.84 -7.88
C GLY A 156 26.45 15.30 -7.55
N PHE A 157 27.25 15.94 -8.39
CA PHE A 157 27.74 17.29 -8.18
C PHE A 157 27.56 18.10 -9.46
N ALA A 158 27.44 19.43 -9.35
CA ALA A 158 27.57 20.30 -10.52
C ALA A 158 28.97 20.13 -11.14
N PRO A 159 29.14 20.28 -12.46
CA PRO A 159 30.45 20.24 -13.09
C PRO A 159 31.23 21.48 -12.63
N ALA A 160 32.27 21.25 -11.84
CA ALA A 160 33.05 22.31 -11.22
C ALA A 160 34.34 22.65 -11.98
N ASP A 161 34.72 21.78 -12.92
CA ASP A 161 35.81 21.99 -13.86
C ASP A 161 35.45 22.99 -14.97
N THR A 162 34.16 23.27 -15.18
CA THR A 162 33.69 24.25 -16.18
C THR A 162 33.82 25.71 -15.74
N ARG A 163 34.31 25.98 -14.53
CA ARG A 163 34.49 27.34 -13.98
C ARG A 163 35.96 27.64 -13.74
N ASP A 164 36.37 28.90 -13.93
CA ASP A 164 37.68 29.38 -13.51
C ASP A 164 37.81 29.44 -11.97
N PRO A 165 39.00 29.14 -11.42
CA PRO A 165 39.24 29.24 -9.99
C PRO A 165 39.22 30.70 -9.53
N PHE A 166 39.05 30.90 -8.23
CA PHE A 166 39.31 32.19 -7.60
C PHE A 166 40.64 32.17 -6.85
N ASP A 167 41.47 33.18 -7.10
CA ASP A 167 42.81 33.26 -6.52
C ASP A 167 42.80 34.13 -5.27
N VAL A 168 43.40 33.64 -4.19
CA VAL A 168 43.58 34.41 -2.96
C VAL A 168 44.91 34.08 -2.31
N SER A 169 45.57 35.08 -1.74
CA SER A 169 46.93 34.96 -1.19
C SER A 169 47.01 35.36 0.29
N PRO A 170 46.39 34.59 1.21
CA PRO A 170 46.46 34.83 2.65
C PRO A 170 47.90 34.70 3.18
N GLN A 171 48.25 35.56 4.15
CA GLN A 171 49.57 35.58 4.80
C GLN A 171 49.46 35.19 6.28
N ALA A 172 49.36 33.89 6.57
CA ALA A 172 49.00 33.36 7.90
C ALA A 172 47.60 33.83 8.34
N GLN A 173 46.63 33.67 7.44
CA GLN A 173 45.25 34.13 7.64
C GLN A 173 44.24 33.01 7.42
N LYS A 174 42.97 33.30 7.73
CA LYS A 174 41.83 32.49 7.28
C LYS A 174 41.32 33.07 5.97
N VAL A 175 40.53 32.29 5.22
CA VAL A 175 39.78 32.80 4.08
C VAL A 175 38.30 32.75 4.41
N VAL A 176 37.66 33.92 4.40
CA VAL A 176 36.22 34.04 4.55
C VAL A 176 35.59 34.01 3.17
N ILE A 177 34.60 33.13 3.01
CA ILE A 177 33.82 32.96 1.79
C ILE A 177 32.43 33.52 2.03
N THR A 178 31.98 34.43 1.18
CA THR A 178 30.62 35.00 1.22
C THR A 178 29.97 34.88 -0.15
N ASN A 179 28.65 35.13 -0.20
CA ASN A 179 27.85 35.01 -1.42
C ASN A 179 27.96 33.64 -2.09
N LEU A 180 28.09 32.57 -1.27
CA LEU A 180 28.04 31.22 -1.81
C LEU A 180 26.70 31.01 -2.53
N PRO A 181 26.72 30.53 -3.77
CA PRO A 181 25.51 30.36 -4.56
C PRO A 181 24.58 29.33 -3.92
N ILE A 182 23.29 29.61 -4.00
CA ILE A 182 22.22 28.65 -3.67
C ILE A 182 21.88 27.87 -4.94
N GLY A 183 21.67 26.57 -4.81
CA GLY A 183 21.32 25.70 -5.94
C GLY A 183 19.81 25.69 -6.22
N ASP A 184 19.46 25.16 -7.39
CA ASP A 184 18.07 24.99 -7.79
C ASP A 184 17.44 23.81 -7.01
N SER A 185 16.15 23.51 -7.22
CA SER A 185 15.49 22.38 -6.55
C SER A 185 16.29 21.07 -6.71
N GLY A 186 16.42 20.32 -5.61
CA GLY A 186 17.30 19.14 -5.54
C GLY A 186 18.75 19.43 -5.11
N CYS A 187 19.09 20.66 -4.73
CA CYS A 187 20.36 20.98 -4.10
C CYS A 187 20.32 20.74 -2.59
N ILE A 188 21.26 19.95 -2.07
CA ILE A 188 21.36 19.64 -0.63
C ILE A 188 22.57 20.27 0.05
N GLY A 189 23.43 20.95 -0.70
CA GLY A 189 24.65 21.49 -0.12
C GLY A 189 25.61 22.11 -1.13
N ARG A 190 26.67 22.69 -0.58
CA ARG A 190 27.85 23.19 -1.30
C ARG A 190 29.09 22.46 -0.79
N ALA A 191 29.94 21.99 -1.69
CA ALA A 191 31.29 21.54 -1.37
C ALA A 191 32.30 22.62 -1.80
N ILE A 192 33.28 22.89 -0.94
CA ILE A 192 34.33 23.88 -1.15
C ILE A 192 35.64 23.13 -1.42
N TYR A 193 36.34 23.53 -2.46
CA TYR A 193 37.61 22.98 -2.89
C TYR A 193 38.68 24.08 -2.92
N ARG A 194 39.90 23.69 -2.54
CA ARG A 194 41.07 24.56 -2.50
C ARG A 194 42.33 23.82 -2.95
N SER A 195 43.24 24.47 -3.67
CA SER A 195 44.58 23.93 -3.94
C SER A 195 45.43 23.84 -2.68
N ALA A 196 46.53 23.09 -2.70
CA ALA A 196 47.60 23.33 -1.73
C ALA A 196 48.25 24.71 -1.97
N ALA A 197 49.03 25.19 -1.01
CA ALA A 197 49.75 26.46 -1.11
C ALA A 197 50.65 26.45 -2.34
N ASP A 198 50.50 27.48 -3.17
CA ASP A 198 51.21 27.66 -4.44
C ASP A 198 51.07 26.48 -5.40
N GLY A 199 50.00 25.69 -5.25
CA GLY A 199 49.65 24.58 -6.13
C GLY A 199 49.09 25.05 -7.47
N ASN A 200 49.12 24.17 -8.48
CA ASN A 200 48.58 24.48 -9.81
C ASN A 200 47.05 24.59 -9.82
N VAL A 201 46.51 25.44 -10.70
CA VAL A 201 45.08 25.44 -11.07
C VAL A 201 44.65 24.03 -11.53
N GLY A 202 43.48 23.56 -11.08
CA GLY A 202 42.98 22.22 -11.39
C GLY A 202 43.44 21.14 -10.40
N ALA A 203 44.28 21.48 -9.41
CA ALA A 203 44.71 20.59 -8.33
C ALA A 203 43.93 20.79 -7.02
N GLU A 204 42.74 21.41 -7.08
CA GLU A 204 41.92 21.71 -5.92
C GLU A 204 41.37 20.42 -5.27
N LYS A 205 41.41 20.40 -3.94
CA LYS A 205 41.00 19.29 -3.08
C LYS A 205 39.94 19.73 -2.08
N PHE A 206 39.16 18.76 -1.61
CA PHE A 206 38.03 19.01 -0.71
C PHE A 206 38.51 19.69 0.58
N CYS A 207 37.97 20.86 0.86
CA CYS A 207 38.25 21.67 2.03
C CYS A 207 37.11 21.62 3.05
N GLY A 208 35.87 21.50 2.60
CA GLY A 208 34.71 21.44 3.50
C GLY A 208 33.38 21.45 2.75
N ALA A 209 32.29 21.25 3.49
CA ALA A 209 30.95 21.29 2.93
C ALA A 209 29.96 21.97 3.87
N ILE A 210 28.92 22.53 3.26
CA ILE A 210 27.71 23.05 3.89
C ILE A 210 26.56 22.17 3.42
N MET A 211 25.87 21.50 4.35
CA MET A 211 24.82 20.51 4.05
C MET A 211 23.42 21.08 4.29
N ASP A 212 23.16 22.26 3.72
CA ASP A 212 21.85 22.92 3.62
C ASP A 212 21.81 23.71 2.30
N ASN A 213 20.66 24.23 1.84
CA ASN A 213 20.57 25.10 0.65
C ASN A 213 20.24 26.56 0.99
N THR A 214 20.69 27.06 2.14
CA THR A 214 20.34 28.42 2.62
C THR A 214 21.55 29.21 3.12
N THR A 215 22.56 28.55 3.68
CA THR A 215 23.77 29.18 4.17
C THR A 215 24.65 29.63 3.00
N THR A 216 24.99 30.92 2.99
CA THR A 216 25.77 31.59 1.92
C THR A 216 27.18 32.01 2.35
N ALA A 217 27.66 31.52 3.50
CA ALA A 217 28.98 31.85 4.04
C ALA A 217 29.73 30.61 4.57
N PHE A 218 31.05 30.62 4.43
CA PHE A 218 31.97 29.59 4.95
C PHE A 218 33.28 30.24 5.42
N THR A 219 34.01 29.61 6.33
CA THR A 219 35.36 30.05 6.70
C THR A 219 36.32 28.88 6.56
N ASP A 220 37.32 29.06 5.69
CA ASP A 220 38.42 28.12 5.56
C ASP A 220 39.59 28.55 6.46
N ASN A 221 40.04 27.61 7.27
CA ASN A 221 41.27 27.69 8.07
C ASN A 221 41.97 26.31 8.13
N MET A 222 41.65 25.43 7.19
CA MET A 222 42.14 24.06 7.12
C MET A 222 43.57 24.05 6.60
N VAL A 223 44.48 23.32 7.24
CA VAL A 223 45.86 23.18 6.72
C VAL A 223 45.91 22.23 5.53
N ASP A 224 46.90 22.38 4.65
CA ASP A 224 46.99 21.62 3.41
C ASP A 224 47.06 20.10 3.61
N SER A 225 47.64 19.64 4.73
CA SER A 225 47.72 18.22 5.08
C SER A 225 46.36 17.60 5.43
N GLN A 226 45.33 18.42 5.68
CA GLN A 226 43.96 17.98 5.99
C GLN A 226 43.04 18.00 4.77
N LEU A 227 43.51 18.49 3.61
CA LEU A 227 42.72 18.52 2.39
C LEU A 227 42.34 17.09 1.96
N GLY A 228 41.09 16.94 1.54
CA GLY A 228 40.51 15.66 1.16
C GLY A 228 40.77 15.26 -0.29
N THR A 229 39.78 14.60 -0.88
CA THR A 229 39.85 14.07 -2.24
C THR A 229 39.76 15.16 -3.32
N ASN A 230 40.16 14.81 -4.54
CA ASN A 230 40.06 15.69 -5.70
C ASN A 230 38.59 15.98 -6.05
N MET A 231 38.37 17.09 -6.75
CA MET A 231 37.05 17.53 -7.20
C MET A 231 36.36 16.54 -8.14
N PRO A 232 35.03 16.34 -8.01
CA PRO A 232 34.25 15.51 -8.94
C PRO A 232 34.23 16.13 -10.35
N LYS A 233 34.39 15.27 -11.37
CA LYS A 233 34.41 15.65 -12.80
C LYS A 233 33.13 15.31 -13.56
N VAL A 234 32.16 14.68 -12.89
CA VAL A 234 30.95 14.17 -13.53
C VAL A 234 29.75 14.91 -12.97
N GLN A 235 28.94 15.46 -13.87
CA GLN A 235 27.67 16.08 -13.49
C GLN A 235 26.71 15.02 -12.94
N GLY A 236 26.00 15.36 -11.87
CA GLY A 236 24.93 14.51 -11.34
C GLY A 236 23.84 14.21 -12.38
N THR A 237 23.08 13.15 -12.15
CA THR A 237 21.89 12.84 -12.97
C THR A 237 20.65 13.52 -12.40
N ALA A 238 19.62 13.68 -13.22
CA ALA A 238 18.34 14.23 -12.78
C ALA A 238 17.77 13.39 -11.62
N ILE A 239 17.24 14.06 -10.60
CA ILE A 239 16.61 13.42 -9.43
C ILE A 239 15.12 13.73 -9.40
N PRO A 240 14.26 12.92 -8.77
CA PRO A 240 12.83 13.23 -8.66
C PRO A 240 12.56 14.61 -8.02
N ALA A 241 11.63 15.37 -8.60
CA ALA A 241 11.29 16.75 -8.23
C ALA A 241 10.30 16.85 -7.07
N ASP A 242 9.60 15.76 -6.75
CA ASP A 242 8.74 15.69 -5.58
C ASP A 242 9.53 15.43 -4.29
N VAL A 243 10.81 15.82 -4.24
CA VAL A 243 11.52 16.06 -2.98
C VAL A 243 11.15 17.48 -2.58
N PRO A 244 10.22 17.68 -1.63
CA PRO A 244 9.77 19.00 -1.30
C PRO A 244 10.95 19.82 -0.76
N GLU A 245 10.98 21.10 -1.12
CA GLU A 245 11.95 22.11 -0.67
C GLU A 245 11.95 22.27 0.87
N SER A 246 10.97 21.65 1.53
CA SER A 246 10.92 21.32 2.94
C SER A 246 10.70 19.82 3.06
N ASN A 247 11.70 19.10 3.59
CA ASN A 247 11.62 17.73 4.11
C ASN A 247 10.29 16.98 3.87
N THR A 248 10.23 16.10 2.87
CA THR A 248 9.50 14.82 2.87
C THR A 248 9.65 14.04 1.56
N THR A 249 10.44 12.96 1.62
CA THR A 249 10.23 11.66 0.94
C THR A 249 10.31 11.61 -0.60
N GLY A 250 11.13 10.74 -1.20
CA GLY A 250 11.03 9.29 -1.03
C GLY A 250 9.86 8.79 -1.86
N SER A 251 10.13 8.00 -2.89
CA SER A 251 9.21 7.63 -3.99
C SER A 251 8.04 6.70 -3.61
N SER A 252 7.51 6.83 -2.40
CA SER A 252 6.18 6.39 -2.01
C SER A 252 5.77 7.21 -0.78
N LEU A 253 4.84 8.14 -0.97
CA LEU A 253 4.14 8.79 0.13
C LEU A 253 3.14 7.78 0.69
N ASP A 254 3.43 7.28 1.89
CA ASP A 254 2.39 6.65 2.68
C ASP A 254 1.32 7.73 2.97
N VAL A 255 0.03 7.41 2.80
CA VAL A 255 -1.09 8.35 3.02
C VAL A 255 -1.05 8.96 4.43
N SER A 256 -0.45 8.25 5.39
CA SER A 256 -0.22 8.73 6.76
C SER A 256 0.80 9.88 6.88
N GLN A 257 1.61 10.14 5.84
CA GLN A 257 2.69 11.13 5.84
C GLN A 257 2.29 12.49 5.23
N ILE A 258 1.08 12.61 4.69
CA ILE A 258 0.53 13.91 4.25
C ILE A 258 0.09 14.70 5.48
N MET A 259 0.95 15.59 6.00
CA MET A 259 0.55 16.56 7.04
C MET A 259 -0.60 17.44 6.50
N GLY A 260 -1.79 17.30 7.09
CA GLY A 260 -3.04 17.95 6.66
C GLY A 260 -4.11 16.99 6.12
N GLY A 261 -3.74 15.71 5.92
CA GLY A 261 -4.57 14.73 5.23
C GLY A 261 -4.76 15.08 3.75
N VAL A 262 -5.36 14.18 2.97
CA VAL A 262 -5.73 14.53 1.59
C VAL A 262 -6.67 15.73 1.63
N SER A 263 -6.26 16.84 1.02
CA SER A 263 -6.97 18.12 1.09
C SER A 263 -8.15 18.14 0.11
N SER A 264 -7.99 17.45 -1.02
CA SER A 264 -8.99 17.21 -2.06
C SER A 264 -8.54 16.03 -2.91
N ALA A 265 -9.47 15.20 -3.36
CA ALA A 265 -9.24 14.22 -4.42
C ALA A 265 -10.29 14.43 -5.51
N THR A 266 -10.03 13.92 -6.72
CA THR A 266 -11.03 13.85 -7.78
C THR A 266 -11.23 12.41 -8.22
N PHE A 267 -12.47 11.99 -8.42
CA PHE A 267 -12.82 10.71 -9.02
C PHE A 267 -13.43 10.98 -10.40
N ALA A 268 -12.80 10.47 -11.46
CA ALA A 268 -13.18 10.76 -12.86
C ALA A 268 -13.32 12.28 -13.16
N GLY A 269 -12.44 13.10 -12.58
CA GLY A 269 -12.46 14.56 -12.75
C GLY A 269 -13.46 15.32 -11.87
N ALA A 270 -14.32 14.63 -11.12
CA ALA A 270 -15.25 15.25 -10.16
C ALA A 270 -14.63 15.31 -8.75
N PRO A 271 -14.74 16.44 -8.02
CA PRO A 271 -14.24 16.54 -6.65
C PRO A 271 -14.87 15.52 -5.69
N VAL A 272 -14.05 14.85 -4.88
CA VAL A 272 -14.44 13.92 -3.82
C VAL A 272 -14.62 14.70 -2.52
N PRO A 273 -15.83 14.72 -1.93
CA PRO A 273 -16.09 15.37 -0.64
C PRO A 273 -15.27 14.79 0.51
N LYS A 274 -14.77 15.67 1.37
CA LYS A 274 -14.04 15.31 2.59
C LYS A 274 -14.97 15.38 3.80
N VAL A 275 -14.95 14.35 4.63
CA VAL A 275 -15.62 14.36 5.95
C VAL A 275 -14.59 13.99 7.01
N GLY A 276 -14.16 14.98 7.79
CA GLY A 276 -13.07 14.79 8.76
C GLY A 276 -11.72 14.53 8.07
N GLN A 277 -11.02 13.46 8.47
CA GLN A 277 -9.76 13.01 7.85
C GLN A 277 -9.97 11.97 6.73
N GLN A 278 -11.21 11.53 6.51
CA GLN A 278 -11.54 10.53 5.50
C GLN A 278 -12.03 11.22 4.22
N LEU A 279 -11.53 10.75 3.09
CA LEU A 279 -12.14 11.03 1.79
C LEU A 279 -13.33 10.10 1.63
N GLN A 280 -14.52 10.69 1.65
CA GLN A 280 -15.73 9.94 1.34
C GLN A 280 -15.83 9.91 -0.18
N ILE A 281 -15.47 8.80 -0.82
CA ILE A 281 -15.95 8.54 -2.19
C ILE A 281 -17.46 8.35 -2.02
N PRO A 282 -18.29 9.36 -2.33
CA PRO A 282 -19.69 9.26 -2.04
C PRO A 282 -20.22 8.30 -3.09
N PHE A 283 -20.70 7.15 -2.63
CA PHE A 283 -21.60 6.34 -3.45
C PHE A 283 -22.89 7.14 -3.77
N SER A 284 -23.10 8.33 -3.20
CA SER A 284 -24.16 9.28 -3.56
C SER A 284 -23.84 10.17 -4.76
N LEU A 285 -22.64 10.11 -5.37
CA LEU A 285 -22.44 10.60 -6.75
C LEU A 285 -23.13 9.66 -7.78
N PHE A 286 -23.65 8.51 -7.34
CA PHE A 286 -24.50 7.64 -8.15
C PHE A 286 -25.96 8.13 -8.10
N ASN A 287 -26.26 9.22 -8.78
CA ASN A 287 -27.65 9.53 -9.11
C ASN A 287 -28.12 8.53 -10.17
N ASN A 288 -29.29 7.91 -9.96
CA ASN A 288 -29.93 7.06 -10.96
C ASN A 288 -30.17 7.81 -12.29
N ALA A 289 -30.20 9.15 -12.27
CA ALA A 289 -30.30 10.02 -13.44
C ALA A 289 -29.01 10.11 -14.28
N ASP A 290 -27.83 9.83 -13.70
CA ASP A 290 -26.55 9.84 -14.43
C ASP A 290 -26.25 8.49 -15.11
N VAL A 291 -27.14 7.51 -14.92
CA VAL A 291 -27.04 6.18 -15.51
C VAL A 291 -27.33 6.27 -17.00
N LYS A 292 -26.31 5.97 -17.81
CA LYS A 292 -26.45 5.84 -19.26
C LYS A 292 -27.09 4.49 -19.60
N ASN A 293 -28.35 4.50 -20.03
CA ASN A 293 -28.99 3.28 -20.53
C ASN A 293 -28.46 2.97 -21.94
N ILE A 294 -27.92 1.77 -22.14
CA ILE A 294 -27.46 1.31 -23.46
C ILE A 294 -28.13 -0.02 -23.80
N SER A 295 -28.52 -0.16 -25.06
CA SER A 295 -29.11 -1.38 -25.60
C SER A 295 -28.39 -1.80 -26.87
N SER A 296 -28.45 -3.10 -27.16
CA SER A 296 -27.77 -3.75 -28.28
C SER A 296 -28.63 -3.74 -29.55
N ALA A 297 -29.11 -2.57 -29.98
CA ALA A 297 -30.05 -2.48 -31.11
C ALA A 297 -29.54 -3.14 -32.42
N THR A 298 -28.21 -3.24 -32.63
CA THR A 298 -27.56 -3.89 -33.78
C THR A 298 -26.16 -4.43 -33.45
N SER A 299 -26.03 -5.37 -32.51
CA SER A 299 -24.75 -6.05 -32.20
C SER A 299 -23.59 -5.10 -31.85
N ALA A 300 -23.88 -4.05 -31.07
CA ALA A 300 -22.85 -3.13 -30.62
C ALA A 300 -21.78 -3.86 -29.78
N ASN A 301 -20.52 -3.46 -29.93
CA ASN A 301 -19.41 -4.04 -29.17
C ASN A 301 -19.18 -3.20 -27.90
N LEU A 302 -19.16 -3.80 -26.71
CA LEU A 302 -18.93 -3.06 -25.46
C LEU A 302 -17.56 -2.37 -25.41
N LYS A 303 -16.60 -2.73 -26.27
CA LYS A 303 -15.31 -2.02 -26.40
C LYS A 303 -15.46 -0.59 -26.88
N THR A 304 -16.56 -0.26 -27.57
CA THR A 304 -16.84 1.12 -28.01
C THR A 304 -17.30 2.01 -26.86
N VAL A 305 -17.73 1.42 -25.74
CA VAL A 305 -18.17 2.15 -24.54
C VAL A 305 -16.95 2.62 -23.75
N SER A 306 -16.36 3.72 -24.20
CA SER A 306 -15.11 4.28 -23.65
C SER A 306 -15.30 5.58 -22.88
N GLU A 307 -16.46 6.21 -22.98
CA GLU A 307 -16.77 7.36 -22.15
C GLU A 307 -16.88 6.94 -20.69
N TYR A 308 -16.22 7.70 -19.82
CA TYR A 308 -16.31 7.52 -18.39
C TYR A 308 -17.77 7.64 -17.92
N GLY A 309 -18.12 6.85 -16.90
CA GLY A 309 -19.43 6.89 -16.28
C GLY A 309 -20.03 5.51 -16.07
N TYR A 310 -21.33 5.53 -15.77
CA TYR A 310 -22.06 4.36 -15.34
C TYR A 310 -23.13 3.99 -16.35
N TYR A 311 -23.20 2.70 -16.67
CA TYR A 311 -24.07 2.16 -17.70
C TYR A 311 -25.00 1.12 -17.12
N ARG A 312 -26.27 1.19 -17.52
CA ARG A 312 -27.24 0.13 -17.26
C ARG A 312 -27.51 -0.61 -18.57
N ILE A 313 -27.32 -1.92 -18.52
CA ILE A 313 -27.57 -2.84 -19.62
C ILE A 313 -28.69 -3.77 -19.19
N LEU A 314 -29.88 -3.56 -19.74
CA LEU A 314 -31.06 -4.38 -19.40
C LEU A 314 -31.04 -5.73 -20.12
N ASP A 315 -30.38 -5.81 -21.27
CA ASP A 315 -30.16 -7.05 -22.00
C ASP A 315 -28.74 -7.11 -22.55
N GLY A 316 -27.88 -7.87 -21.84
CA GLY A 316 -26.51 -8.13 -22.22
C GLY A 316 -26.35 -9.03 -23.45
N SER A 317 -27.38 -9.80 -23.80
CA SER A 317 -27.28 -10.89 -24.78
C SER A 317 -27.02 -10.42 -26.21
N GLY A 318 -27.46 -9.20 -26.56
CA GLY A 318 -27.23 -8.64 -27.90
C GLY A 318 -25.85 -8.00 -28.09
N PHE A 319 -25.00 -7.90 -27.07
CA PHE A 319 -23.64 -7.38 -27.23
C PHE A 319 -22.66 -8.50 -27.63
N ILE A 320 -21.86 -8.26 -28.68
CA ILE A 320 -20.88 -9.25 -29.21
C ILE A 320 -19.84 -9.67 -28.16
N ASP A 321 -19.56 -8.81 -27.19
CA ASP A 321 -18.48 -8.98 -26.22
C ASP A 321 -19.00 -8.76 -24.79
N SER A 322 -20.16 -9.35 -24.51
CA SER A 322 -20.79 -9.31 -23.19
C SER A 322 -19.92 -10.02 -22.15
N PRO A 323 -19.71 -9.43 -20.95
CA PRO A 323 -19.07 -10.13 -19.82
C PRO A 323 -19.86 -11.36 -19.38
N PHE A 324 -21.18 -11.33 -19.59
CA PHE A 324 -22.10 -12.36 -19.15
C PHE A 324 -22.88 -12.88 -20.36
N PRO A 325 -22.52 -14.06 -20.90
CA PRO A 325 -23.28 -14.68 -21.96
C PRO A 325 -24.65 -15.09 -21.43
N LYS A 326 -25.66 -14.96 -22.29
CA LYS A 326 -27.02 -15.43 -21.99
C LYS A 326 -27.02 -16.93 -21.72
N LEU A 327 -27.57 -17.36 -20.60
CA LEU A 327 -27.77 -18.79 -20.33
C LEU A 327 -29.06 -19.29 -20.99
N ALA A 328 -29.13 -20.59 -21.30
CA ALA A 328 -30.24 -21.19 -22.05
C ALA A 328 -31.62 -21.06 -21.36
N TYR A 329 -31.64 -20.81 -20.05
CA TYR A 329 -32.85 -20.66 -19.23
C TYR A 329 -33.17 -19.20 -18.88
N GLU A 330 -32.38 -18.24 -19.37
CA GLU A 330 -32.61 -16.81 -19.14
C GLU A 330 -33.20 -16.19 -20.41
N ASP A 331 -34.11 -15.22 -20.28
CA ASP A 331 -34.59 -14.45 -21.43
C ASP A 331 -33.59 -13.34 -21.82
N TYR A 332 -32.97 -12.71 -20.83
CA TYR A 332 -31.97 -11.66 -20.93
C TYR A 332 -31.02 -11.72 -19.72
N HIS A 333 -29.78 -11.25 -19.88
CA HIS A 333 -28.81 -11.15 -18.77
C HIS A 333 -28.51 -9.68 -18.46
N PRO A 334 -29.17 -9.08 -17.45
CA PRO A 334 -28.97 -7.69 -17.12
C PRO A 334 -27.71 -7.50 -16.27
N PHE A 335 -26.98 -6.42 -16.52
CA PHE A 335 -25.82 -6.04 -15.71
C PHE A 335 -25.62 -4.53 -15.70
N MET A 336 -24.89 -4.07 -14.70
CA MET A 336 -24.42 -2.69 -14.63
C MET A 336 -22.94 -2.65 -14.99
N MET A 337 -22.47 -1.56 -15.60
CA MET A 337 -21.07 -1.41 -15.97
C MET A 337 -20.54 -0.03 -15.61
N LEU A 338 -19.40 -0.02 -14.93
CA LEU A 338 -18.63 1.18 -14.62
C LEU A 338 -17.44 1.28 -15.57
N VAL A 339 -17.29 2.45 -16.21
CA VAL A 339 -16.17 2.75 -17.11
C VAL A 339 -15.34 3.86 -16.49
N ILE A 340 -14.07 3.55 -16.22
CA ILE A 340 -13.13 4.46 -15.56
C ILE A 340 -11.94 4.70 -16.51
N PRO A 341 -11.52 5.95 -16.76
CA PRO A 341 -10.30 6.21 -17.50
C PRO A 341 -9.10 5.69 -16.70
N VAL A 342 -8.19 4.98 -17.38
CA VAL A 342 -6.92 4.52 -16.80
C VAL A 342 -5.79 5.45 -17.23
N ASP A 343 -5.82 5.89 -18.49
CA ASP A 343 -4.97 6.97 -19.00
C ASP A 343 -5.68 7.66 -20.18
N GLY A 344 -4.97 8.53 -20.90
CA GLY A 344 -5.51 9.26 -22.05
C GLY A 344 -5.97 8.39 -23.24
N THR A 345 -5.81 7.07 -23.19
CA THR A 345 -6.16 6.14 -24.27
C THR A 345 -6.92 4.89 -23.82
N ARG A 346 -6.74 4.46 -22.57
CA ARG A 346 -7.29 3.20 -22.04
C ARG A 346 -8.36 3.45 -21.00
N VAL A 347 -9.34 2.55 -20.95
CA VAL A 347 -10.37 2.55 -19.90
C VAL A 347 -10.49 1.18 -19.25
N LEU A 348 -10.73 1.17 -17.94
CA LEU A 348 -11.10 -0.01 -17.17
C LEU A 348 -12.63 -0.12 -17.17
N GLN A 349 -13.14 -1.24 -17.66
CA GLN A 349 -14.55 -1.58 -17.54
C GLN A 349 -14.74 -2.59 -16.43
N THR A 350 -15.62 -2.31 -15.49
CA THR A 350 -16.04 -3.21 -14.42
C THR A 350 -17.54 -3.47 -14.56
N ALA A 351 -17.93 -4.71 -14.80
CA ALA A 351 -19.30 -5.14 -14.96
C ALA A 351 -19.76 -5.94 -13.73
N PHE A 352 -20.99 -5.67 -13.32
CA PHE A 352 -21.65 -6.26 -12.15
C PHE A 352 -22.91 -6.96 -12.62
N SER A 353 -22.93 -8.30 -12.57
CA SER A 353 -24.12 -9.07 -12.91
C SER A 353 -25.24 -8.79 -11.91
N LEU A 354 -26.46 -8.62 -12.42
CA LEU A 354 -27.66 -8.49 -11.58
C LEU A 354 -28.38 -9.83 -11.40
N TYR A 355 -27.88 -10.91 -12.02
CA TYR A 355 -28.55 -12.22 -12.05
C TYR A 355 -27.69 -13.34 -11.43
N GLN A 356 -26.41 -13.41 -11.76
CA GLN A 356 -25.45 -14.38 -11.20
C GLN A 356 -24.87 -13.86 -9.88
N CYS A 357 -25.63 -13.89 -8.79
CA CYS A 357 -25.13 -13.68 -7.41
C CYS A 357 -24.18 -12.47 -7.20
N GLY A 358 -24.28 -11.41 -8.02
CA GLY A 358 -23.38 -10.25 -7.94
C GLY A 358 -21.99 -10.46 -8.54
N ASP A 359 -21.81 -11.39 -9.48
CA ASP A 359 -20.55 -11.64 -10.17
C ASP A 359 -19.96 -10.36 -10.76
N ILE A 360 -18.67 -10.14 -10.52
CA ILE A 360 -17.94 -8.97 -10.98
C ILE A 360 -16.92 -9.41 -12.02
N LYS A 361 -16.96 -8.77 -13.19
CA LYS A 361 -15.95 -8.96 -14.24
C LYS A 361 -15.30 -7.65 -14.61
N GLN A 362 -14.02 -7.70 -14.91
CA GLN A 362 -13.20 -6.56 -15.28
C GLN A 362 -12.45 -6.81 -16.58
N ARG A 363 -12.17 -5.74 -17.30
CA ARG A 363 -11.25 -5.75 -18.43
C ARG A 363 -10.67 -4.37 -18.70
N LEU A 364 -9.53 -4.36 -19.38
CA LEU A 364 -8.93 -3.14 -19.91
C LEU A 364 -9.27 -3.00 -21.39
N VAL A 365 -9.83 -1.87 -21.79
CA VAL A 365 -10.11 -1.51 -23.18
C VAL A 365 -9.03 -0.54 -23.66
N TYR A 366 -8.36 -0.89 -24.75
CA TYR A 366 -7.29 -0.09 -25.36
C TYR A 366 -7.77 0.75 -26.54
N SER A 367 -8.85 0.32 -27.20
CA SER A 367 -9.48 1.02 -28.31
C SER A 367 -10.87 0.41 -28.57
N SER A 368 -11.64 1.02 -29.47
CA SER A 368 -12.91 0.48 -29.96
C SER A 368 -12.82 -0.92 -30.55
N THR A 369 -11.61 -1.37 -30.93
CA THR A 369 -11.36 -2.69 -31.53
C THR A 369 -10.60 -3.65 -30.63
N ARG A 370 -9.86 -3.14 -29.62
CA ARG A 370 -8.93 -3.93 -28.80
C ARG A 370 -9.21 -3.79 -27.31
N ALA A 371 -9.45 -4.91 -26.64
CA ALA A 371 -9.57 -5.01 -25.19
C ALA A 371 -9.00 -6.34 -24.71
N THR A 372 -8.65 -6.43 -23.42
CA THR A 372 -8.44 -7.74 -22.79
C THR A 372 -9.75 -8.51 -22.76
N SER A 373 -9.67 -9.82 -22.54
CA SER A 373 -10.87 -10.57 -22.17
C SER A 373 -11.44 -10.07 -20.85
N TRP A 374 -12.70 -10.39 -20.60
CA TRP A 374 -13.31 -10.25 -19.29
C TRP A 374 -12.73 -11.27 -18.31
N TYR A 375 -12.32 -10.79 -17.13
CA TYR A 375 -11.78 -11.60 -16.04
C TYR A 375 -12.53 -11.33 -14.73
N PRO A 376 -12.66 -12.29 -13.81
CA PRO A 376 -12.23 -13.68 -13.96
C PRO A 376 -13.01 -14.41 -15.06
N LYS A 377 -12.31 -15.30 -15.78
CA LYS A 377 -12.94 -16.24 -16.72
C LYS A 377 -13.34 -17.48 -15.95
N PHE A 378 -14.53 -17.97 -16.22
CA PHE A 378 -15.03 -19.22 -15.66
C PHE A 378 -15.13 -20.26 -16.78
N ASP A 379 -15.02 -21.53 -16.41
CA ASP A 379 -15.39 -22.63 -17.29
C ASP A 379 -16.90 -22.64 -17.57
N ASP A 380 -17.32 -23.48 -18.50
CA ASP A 380 -18.73 -23.61 -18.90
C ASP A 380 -19.55 -24.50 -17.96
N TYR A 381 -18.96 -24.93 -16.84
CA TYR A 381 -19.55 -25.85 -15.87
C TYR A 381 -19.96 -27.21 -16.47
N SER A 382 -19.39 -27.61 -17.61
CA SER A 382 -19.79 -28.83 -18.34
C SER A 382 -19.14 -30.12 -17.83
N THR A 383 -18.14 -30.03 -16.95
CA THR A 383 -17.37 -31.18 -16.46
C THR A 383 -17.33 -31.21 -14.94
N SER A 384 -16.92 -32.34 -14.35
CA SER A 384 -16.78 -32.46 -12.88
C SER A 384 -15.64 -31.63 -12.29
N GLN A 385 -14.79 -31.02 -13.13
CA GLN A 385 -13.66 -30.20 -12.72
C GLN A 385 -13.86 -28.78 -13.27
N HIS A 386 -13.95 -27.81 -12.36
CA HIS A 386 -14.27 -26.43 -12.68
C HIS A 386 -13.10 -25.51 -12.41
N TRP A 387 -13.04 -24.38 -13.12
CA TRP A 387 -11.93 -23.46 -12.95
C TRP A 387 -12.34 -22.01 -13.14
N CYS A 388 -11.60 -21.11 -12.48
CA CYS A 388 -11.59 -19.71 -12.79
C CYS A 388 -10.16 -19.22 -13.01
N ILE A 389 -9.97 -18.39 -14.03
CA ILE A 389 -8.68 -17.78 -14.36
C ILE A 389 -8.80 -16.27 -14.10
N TYR A 390 -7.89 -15.74 -13.30
CA TYR A 390 -7.77 -14.31 -13.01
C TYR A 390 -6.93 -13.60 -14.07
N ALA A 391 -6.97 -12.27 -14.06
CA ALA A 391 -6.25 -11.45 -15.04
C ALA A 391 -4.72 -11.63 -14.99
N ASP A 392 -4.17 -12.03 -13.84
CA ASP A 392 -2.75 -12.32 -13.63
C ASP A 392 -2.34 -13.75 -14.03
N GLY A 393 -3.26 -14.53 -14.61
CA GLY A 393 -3.01 -15.90 -15.04
C GLY A 393 -3.12 -16.94 -13.94
N ARG A 394 -3.35 -16.54 -12.67
CA ARG A 394 -3.64 -17.52 -11.61
C ARG A 394 -4.94 -18.25 -11.96
N GLN A 395 -4.92 -19.56 -11.80
CA GLN A 395 -6.09 -20.42 -11.96
C GLN A 395 -6.47 -20.99 -10.60
N HIS A 396 -7.72 -20.76 -10.19
CA HIS A 396 -8.33 -21.50 -9.10
C HIS A 396 -9.18 -22.61 -9.69
N GLN A 397 -9.03 -23.83 -9.16
CA GLN A 397 -9.71 -25.01 -9.67
C GLN A 397 -10.46 -25.68 -8.51
N TRP A 398 -11.72 -26.05 -8.75
CA TRP A 398 -12.58 -26.73 -7.78
C TRP A 398 -13.32 -27.90 -8.44
N GLY A 399 -14.01 -28.71 -7.64
CA GLY A 399 -14.70 -29.91 -8.09
C GLY A 399 -13.93 -31.20 -7.81
N THR A 400 -14.18 -32.21 -8.63
CA THR A 400 -13.76 -33.59 -8.40
C THR A 400 -12.50 -33.95 -9.19
N PHE A 401 -11.43 -34.33 -8.50
CA PHE A 401 -10.20 -34.83 -9.14
C PHE A 401 -10.12 -36.35 -9.02
N SER A 402 -9.98 -37.06 -10.16
CA SER A 402 -9.77 -38.51 -10.20
C SER A 402 -8.35 -38.85 -10.64
N CYS A 403 -7.57 -39.50 -9.78
CA CYS A 403 -6.24 -39.98 -10.14
C CYS A 403 -5.97 -41.40 -9.59
N PRO A 404 -5.11 -42.19 -10.26
CA PRO A 404 -4.58 -43.41 -9.66
C PRO A 404 -3.54 -43.05 -8.59
N VAL A 405 -3.62 -43.69 -7.41
CA VAL A 405 -2.63 -43.55 -6.34
C VAL A 405 -1.98 -44.90 -6.08
N THR A 406 -0.65 -44.92 -6.04
CA THR A 406 0.14 -46.10 -5.66
C THR A 406 0.49 -46.00 -4.19
N ILE A 407 0.04 -46.97 -3.39
CA ILE A 407 0.39 -47.03 -1.96
C ILE A 407 1.38 -48.20 -1.76
N THR A 408 2.57 -47.86 -1.28
CA THR A 408 3.57 -48.85 -0.88
C THR A 408 3.31 -49.23 0.57
N SER A 409 2.99 -50.50 0.82
CA SER A 409 2.87 -51.03 2.19
C SER A 409 4.26 -51.12 2.84
N PRO A 410 4.39 -50.93 4.18
CA PRO A 410 5.66 -51.07 4.90
C PRO A 410 6.35 -52.43 4.69
N TYR A 411 5.61 -53.44 4.22
CA TYR A 411 6.08 -54.80 3.99
C TYR A 411 6.40 -55.10 2.51
N GLY A 412 6.61 -54.08 1.67
CA GLY A 412 7.13 -54.23 0.30
C GLY A 412 6.10 -54.60 -0.79
N ASN A 413 4.82 -54.76 -0.43
CA ASN A 413 3.75 -54.95 -1.41
C ASN A 413 3.29 -53.61 -1.99
N ILE A 414 3.23 -53.52 -3.33
CA ILE A 414 2.72 -52.36 -4.07
C ILE A 414 1.28 -52.63 -4.48
N PHE A 415 0.35 -51.81 -3.98
CA PHE A 415 -1.05 -51.84 -4.39
C PHE A 415 -1.34 -50.63 -5.27
N GLN A 416 -1.81 -50.87 -6.50
CA GLN A 416 -2.33 -49.82 -7.36
C GLN A 416 -3.81 -49.68 -7.09
N TYR A 417 -4.22 -48.55 -6.51
CA TYR A 417 -5.62 -48.22 -6.41
C TYR A 417 -6.07 -47.44 -7.64
N LYS A 418 -7.20 -47.86 -8.22
CA LYS A 418 -7.85 -47.17 -9.33
C LYS A 418 -9.07 -46.42 -8.80
N ASN A 419 -9.32 -45.22 -9.33
CA ASN A 419 -10.47 -44.36 -9.02
C ASN A 419 -10.46 -43.73 -7.60
N PHE A 420 -9.34 -43.10 -7.22
CA PHE A 420 -9.32 -42.22 -6.05
C PHE A 420 -9.93 -40.87 -6.41
N GLU A 421 -10.89 -40.43 -5.62
CA GLU A 421 -11.54 -39.14 -5.74
C GLU A 421 -11.04 -38.19 -4.65
N ILE A 422 -10.41 -37.08 -5.05
CA ILE A 422 -10.07 -35.97 -4.15
C ILE A 422 -11.05 -34.84 -4.44
N ASN A 423 -11.92 -34.57 -3.49
CA ASN A 423 -12.82 -33.42 -3.54
C ASN A 423 -12.11 -32.21 -2.92
N LEU A 424 -11.85 -31.20 -3.75
CA LEU A 424 -11.30 -29.91 -3.31
C LEU A 424 -12.44 -29.00 -2.83
N PRO A 425 -12.18 -28.04 -1.91
CA PRO A 425 -13.24 -27.31 -1.23
C PRO A 425 -14.16 -26.59 -2.20
N ILE A 426 -15.35 -27.16 -2.36
CA ILE A 426 -16.72 -26.64 -2.55
C ILE A 426 -17.50 -27.83 -3.12
N LYS A 427 -17.83 -28.80 -2.25
CA LYS A 427 -18.87 -29.77 -2.60
C LYS A 427 -20.21 -29.18 -2.16
N MET A 428 -21.10 -28.97 -3.12
CA MET A 428 -22.51 -28.71 -2.86
C MET A 428 -23.15 -30.04 -2.44
N GLU A 429 -23.31 -30.29 -1.14
CA GLU A 429 -24.09 -31.45 -0.70
C GLU A 429 -25.58 -31.13 -0.74
N ASN A 430 -26.30 -31.81 -1.64
CA ASN A 430 -27.76 -31.83 -1.62
C ASN A 430 -28.22 -32.63 -0.41
N ASN A 431 -28.65 -31.94 0.65
CA ASN A 431 -29.30 -32.57 1.79
C ASN A 431 -30.67 -31.95 2.09
N ASN A 432 -31.53 -31.81 1.06
CA ASN A 432 -32.97 -31.77 1.26
C ASN A 432 -33.74 -31.88 -0.07
N PRO A 433 -34.65 -32.86 -0.26
CA PRO A 433 -35.54 -32.87 -1.44
C PRO A 433 -36.57 -31.72 -1.45
N ASN A 434 -36.73 -30.98 -0.34
CA ASN A 434 -37.76 -29.94 -0.20
C ASN A 434 -37.23 -28.51 -0.02
N TYR A 435 -35.91 -28.27 0.02
CA TYR A 435 -35.33 -26.92 0.14
C TYR A 435 -34.01 -26.79 -0.63
N SER A 436 -33.95 -25.80 -1.54
CA SER A 436 -32.79 -25.43 -2.37
C SER A 436 -31.77 -24.55 -1.62
N SER A 437 -31.35 -24.94 -0.43
CA SER A 437 -30.33 -24.20 0.32
C SER A 437 -29.02 -25.00 0.37
N TYR A 438 -28.08 -24.62 -0.49
CA TYR A 438 -26.73 -25.17 -0.56
C TYR A 438 -25.90 -24.72 0.64
N TYR A 439 -25.32 -25.66 1.39
CA TYR A 439 -24.33 -25.36 2.43
C TYR A 439 -22.91 -25.62 1.91
N TYR A 440 -22.04 -24.63 2.06
CA TYR A 440 -20.61 -24.75 1.75
C TYR A 440 -19.89 -25.38 2.93
N VAL A 441 -19.61 -26.69 2.86
CA VAL A 441 -18.70 -27.34 3.81
C VAL A 441 -17.33 -27.45 3.14
N PRO A 442 -16.30 -26.72 3.59
CA PRO A 442 -14.95 -26.95 3.13
C PRO A 442 -14.47 -28.27 3.74
N SER A 443 -14.54 -29.36 2.98
CA SER A 443 -13.98 -30.64 3.36
C SER A 443 -13.13 -31.19 2.23
N ILE A 444 -11.91 -31.63 2.56
CA ILE A 444 -11.14 -32.50 1.68
C ILE A 444 -11.63 -33.91 1.97
N HIS A 445 -12.50 -34.43 1.11
CA HIS A 445 -12.92 -35.83 1.18
C HIS A 445 -12.12 -36.63 0.16
N ILE A 446 -11.33 -37.58 0.66
CA ILE A 446 -10.68 -38.61 -0.13
C ILE A 446 -11.56 -39.87 -0.06
N SER A 447 -12.19 -40.26 -1.16
CA SER A 447 -13.01 -41.47 -1.21
C SER A 447 -12.58 -42.38 -2.36
N ALA A 448 -12.59 -43.68 -2.13
CA ALA A 448 -12.36 -44.68 -3.18
C ALA A 448 -13.73 -45.08 -3.75
N ASN A 449 -14.01 -44.68 -4.99
CA ASN A 449 -15.27 -45.02 -5.65
C ASN A 449 -15.14 -46.41 -6.30
N SER A 450 -15.36 -47.47 -5.51
CA SER A 450 -15.82 -48.83 -5.89
C SER A 450 -15.16 -49.94 -5.04
N PRO A 451 -15.89 -51.04 -4.71
CA PRO A 451 -15.35 -52.27 -4.08
C PRO A 451 -14.41 -53.08 -5.02
N GLY A 452 -13.63 -52.40 -5.86
CA GLY A 452 -12.78 -53.00 -6.88
C GLY A 452 -11.58 -53.74 -6.27
N ASN A 453 -11.42 -55.01 -6.65
CA ASN A 453 -10.33 -55.89 -6.26
C ASN A 453 -8.96 -55.18 -6.27
N LEU A 454 -8.24 -55.31 -5.15
CA LEU A 454 -6.81 -55.01 -5.07
C LEU A 454 -6.07 -55.85 -6.11
N ILE A 455 -5.45 -55.21 -7.10
CA ILE A 455 -4.59 -55.91 -8.07
C ILE A 455 -3.15 -55.76 -7.58
N PRO A 456 -2.46 -56.86 -7.21
CA PRO A 456 -1.03 -56.81 -6.92
C PRO A 456 -0.28 -56.37 -8.18
N ALA A 457 0.42 -55.24 -8.13
CA ALA A 457 1.33 -54.86 -9.20
C ALA A 457 2.69 -55.50 -8.91
N SER A 458 3.09 -56.49 -9.72
CA SER A 458 4.44 -57.03 -9.63
C SER A 458 5.46 -55.96 -10.04
N PRO A 459 6.66 -55.91 -9.43
CA PRO A 459 7.73 -55.07 -9.93
C PRO A 459 8.16 -55.60 -11.30
N ARG A 460 7.84 -54.88 -12.37
CA ARG A 460 8.37 -55.20 -13.71
C ARG A 460 9.89 -54.99 -13.69
N TRP A 461 10.64 -56.08 -13.74
CA TRP A 461 12.06 -56.08 -14.12
C TRP A 461 12.15 -56.47 -15.61
N GLY A 462 12.77 -55.58 -16.42
CA GLY A 462 12.98 -55.71 -17.88
C GLY A 462 11.78 -55.23 -18.71
N GLU A 463 11.86 -54.39 -19.74
CA GLU A 463 12.95 -53.86 -20.57
C GLU A 463 12.43 -52.58 -21.33
N PRO A 464 13.19 -51.91 -22.23
CA PRO A 464 13.27 -50.44 -22.36
C PRO A 464 12.37 -49.77 -23.43
N ASN A 465 12.27 -48.45 -23.33
CA ASN A 465 11.68 -47.46 -24.27
C ASN A 465 10.13 -47.46 -24.32
N ILE A 466 9.43 -46.33 -24.22
CA ILE A 466 9.32 -45.27 -25.23
C ILE A 466 8.90 -43.95 -24.55
N TYR A 467 9.48 -42.84 -25.04
CA TYR A 467 9.21 -41.45 -24.68
C TYR A 467 7.74 -41.03 -24.84
N CYS A 468 7.25 -40.15 -23.96
CA CYS A 468 6.13 -39.27 -24.28
C CYS A 468 6.59 -37.81 -24.18
N PHE A 469 6.37 -37.10 -25.30
CA PHE A 469 6.17 -35.65 -25.35
C PHE A 469 4.94 -35.24 -24.54
#